data_AF-A0A1F4JQZ2-F1
#
_entry.id   AF-A0A1F4JQZ2-F1
#
_cell.length_a   1.000
_cell.length_b   1.000
_cell.length_c   1.000
_cell.angle_alpha   90.00
_cell.angle_beta   90.00
_cell.angle_gamma   90.00
#
_symmetry.space_group_name_H-M   'P 1'
#
loop_
_entity.id
_entity.type
_entity.pdbx_description
1 polymer ?
#
loop_
_entity_poly.entity_id
_entity_poly.type
_entity_poly.pdbx_seq_one_letter_code
_entity_poly.pdbx_strand_id
1 'polypeptide(L)'
;MSILGVLIRFFLAYIVLMIVAVVALRALGIASNSGVNVGILIGAVLWPSMAFGTKNGRYFNRAEKIKVVWGMIGINLALQLLVGGGALAAEGRLSSGALVVALAFVGVIHSVAIYYFVGLAGKLLEKQAKKVAAGG
;
A
#
# COMPACT_ATOMS: atom_id res chain seq x y z
N MET A 1 -14.26 -5.38 -11.70
CA MET A 1 -12.84 -5.57 -11.32
C MET A 1 -12.75 -6.66 -10.26
N SER A 2 -11.86 -7.64 -10.43
CA SER A 2 -11.68 -8.75 -9.49
C SER A 2 -10.72 -8.39 -8.34
N ILE A 3 -10.67 -9.23 -7.31
CA ILE A 3 -9.70 -9.12 -6.20
C ILE A 3 -8.27 -9.22 -6.70
N LEU A 4 -7.98 -10.15 -7.61
CA LEU A 4 -6.68 -10.24 -8.26
C LEU A 4 -6.31 -8.92 -8.96
N GLY A 5 -7.29 -8.29 -9.63
CA GLY A 5 -7.08 -6.97 -10.25
C GLY A 5 -6.77 -5.86 -9.24
N VAL A 6 -7.32 -5.91 -8.02
CA VAL A 6 -6.96 -4.99 -6.92
C VAL A 6 -5.51 -5.20 -6.52
N LEU A 7 -5.11 -6.45 -6.30
CA LEU A 7 -3.77 -6.81 -5.84
C LEU A 7 -2.70 -6.48 -6.88
N ILE A 8 -2.96 -6.72 -8.16
CA ILE A 8 -2.07 -6.33 -9.26
C ILE A 8 -1.91 -4.80 -9.29
N ARG A 9 -3.02 -4.05 -9.19
CA ARG A 9 -2.95 -2.59 -9.17
C ARG A 9 -2.21 -2.07 -7.94
N PHE A 10 -2.40 -2.67 -6.77
CA PHE A 10 -1.65 -2.35 -5.57
C PHE A 10 -0.16 -2.57 -5.78
N PHE A 11 0.24 -3.75 -6.26
CA PHE A 11 1.63 -4.08 -6.54
C PHE A 11 2.28 -3.09 -7.50
N LEU A 12 1.62 -2.82 -8.64
CA LEU A 12 2.12 -1.88 -9.64
C LEU A 12 2.18 -0.44 -9.11
N ALA A 13 1.12 0.03 -8.46
CA ALA A 13 1.09 1.37 -7.88
C ALA A 13 2.20 1.52 -6.83
N TYR A 14 2.40 0.51 -5.99
CA TYR A 14 3.42 0.55 -4.94
C TYR A 14 4.83 0.64 -5.53
N ILE A 15 5.15 -0.20 -6.53
CA ILE A 15 6.44 -0.15 -7.23
C ILE A 15 6.64 1.20 -7.93
N VAL A 16 5.65 1.67 -8.69
CA VAL A 16 5.75 2.94 -9.42
C VAL A 16 5.95 4.10 -8.44
N LEU A 17 5.17 4.18 -7.37
CA LEU A 17 5.31 5.23 -6.37
C LEU A 17 6.66 5.17 -5.65
N MET A 18 7.18 3.97 -5.36
CA MET A 18 8.53 3.82 -4.81
C MET A 18 9.60 4.37 -5.76
N ILE A 19 9.57 4.00 -7.04
CA ILE A 19 10.53 4.46 -8.05
C ILE A 19 10.45 5.99 -8.17
N VAL A 20 9.24 6.52 -8.35
CA VAL A 20 9.01 7.96 -8.49
C VAL A 20 9.49 8.71 -7.25
N ALA A 21 9.18 8.23 -6.06
CA ALA A 21 9.61 8.87 -4.82
C ALA A 21 11.13 8.87 -4.66
N VAL A 22 11.81 7.75 -4.96
CA VAL A 22 13.28 7.68 -4.90
C VAL A 22 13.92 8.69 -5.86
N VAL A 23 13.44 8.76 -7.10
CA VAL A 23 13.95 9.70 -8.11
C VAL A 23 13.71 11.15 -7.67
N ALA A 24 12.48 11.46 -7.22
CA ALA A 24 12.12 12.80 -6.79
C ALA A 24 12.92 13.26 -5.56
N LEU A 25 13.06 12.41 -4.54
CA LEU A 25 13.83 12.75 -3.33
C LEU A 25 15.31 12.95 -3.64
N ARG A 26 15.90 12.11 -4.50
CA ARG A 26 17.29 12.28 -4.94
C ARG A 26 17.48 13.60 -5.70
N ALA A 27 16.55 13.96 -6.58
CA ALA A 27 16.61 15.21 -7.33
C ALA A 27 16.52 16.45 -6.41
N LEU A 28 15.83 16.34 -5.27
CA LEU A 28 15.70 17.40 -4.27
C LEU A 28 16.80 17.37 -3.19
N GLY A 29 17.73 16.40 -3.24
CA GLY A 29 18.75 16.22 -2.20
C GLY A 29 18.18 15.79 -0.84
N ILE A 30 16.95 15.27 -0.79
CA ILE A 30 16.27 14.88 0.43
C ILE A 30 16.56 13.41 0.73
N ALA A 31 16.99 13.11 1.96
CA ALA A 31 17.13 11.74 2.42
C ALA A 31 15.77 11.05 2.54
N SER A 32 15.70 9.77 2.15
CA SER A 32 14.49 8.97 2.34
C SER A 32 14.15 8.86 3.83
N ASN A 33 12.87 9.02 4.16
CA ASN A 33 12.37 8.95 5.51
C ASN A 33 11.10 8.09 5.61
N SER A 34 10.75 7.71 6.83
CA SER A 34 9.60 6.87 7.13
C SER A 34 8.27 7.49 6.69
N GLY A 35 8.13 8.82 6.75
CA GLY A 35 6.93 9.54 6.31
C GLY A 35 6.61 9.34 4.83
N VAL A 36 7.63 9.39 3.96
CA VAL A 36 7.47 9.14 2.52
C VAL A 36 7.00 7.71 2.26
N ASN A 37 7.59 6.72 2.94
CA ASN A 37 7.17 5.31 2.80
C ASN A 37 5.71 5.10 3.21
N VAL A 38 5.27 5.71 4.32
CA VAL A 38 3.86 5.63 4.73
C VAL A 38 2.96 6.31 3.72
N GLY A 39 3.32 7.49 3.20
CA GLY A 39 2.53 8.19 2.17
C GLY A 39 2.36 7.36 0.89
N ILE A 40 3.44 6.71 0.44
CA ILE A 40 3.41 5.78 -0.69
C ILE A 40 2.44 4.63 -0.42
N LEU A 41 2.53 3.98 0.75
CA LEU A 41 1.65 2.87 1.12
C LEU A 41 0.18 3.31 1.11
N ILE A 42 -0.13 4.47 1.67
CA ILE A 42 -1.48 5.02 1.71
C ILE A 42 -2.04 5.20 0.30
N GLY A 43 -1.29 5.86 -0.58
CA GLY A 43 -1.69 6.07 -1.96
C GLY A 43 -1.89 4.76 -2.71
N ALA A 44 -0.94 3.83 -2.55
CA ALA A 44 -0.98 2.51 -3.17
C ALA A 44 -2.16 1.66 -2.69
N VAL A 45 -2.62 1.79 -1.44
CA VAL A 45 -3.79 1.09 -0.90
C VAL A 45 -5.10 1.73 -1.33
N LEU A 46 -5.21 3.06 -1.17
CA LEU A 46 -6.46 3.79 -1.37
C LEU A 46 -6.92 3.73 -2.82
N TRP A 47 -6.04 4.01 -3.77
CA TRP A 47 -6.41 4.08 -5.18
C TRP A 47 -7.04 2.80 -5.73
N PRO A 48 -6.40 1.61 -5.66
CA PRO A 48 -6.99 0.37 -6.18
C PRO A 48 -8.24 -0.06 -5.41
N SER A 49 -8.30 0.25 -4.10
CA SER A 49 -9.49 -0.01 -3.28
C SER A 49 -10.68 0.84 -3.73
N MET A 50 -10.48 2.14 -3.94
CA MET A 50 -11.54 3.02 -4.47
C MET A 50 -11.91 2.63 -5.90
N ALA A 51 -10.93 2.31 -6.74
CA ALA A 51 -11.17 1.92 -8.12
C ALA A 51 -11.99 0.63 -8.25
N PHE A 52 -11.88 -0.30 -7.30
CA PHE A 52 -12.78 -1.45 -7.21
C PHE A 52 -14.22 -0.99 -7.02
N GLY A 53 -14.45 -0.10 -6.05
CA GLY A 53 -15.78 0.42 -5.73
C GLY A 53 -16.42 1.16 -6.89
N THR A 54 -15.67 2.07 -7.50
CA THR A 54 -16.14 2.83 -8.67
C THR A 54 -16.43 1.92 -9.86
N LYS A 55 -15.58 0.93 -10.16
CA LYS A 55 -15.79 0.04 -11.32
C LYS A 55 -16.91 -0.99 -11.13
N ASN A 56 -17.16 -1.43 -9.90
CA ASN A 56 -18.16 -2.48 -9.63
C ASN A 56 -19.50 -1.92 -9.14
N GLY A 57 -19.60 -0.62 -8.87
CA GLY A 57 -20.80 0.00 -8.26
C GLY A 57 -21.06 -0.44 -6.81
N ARG A 58 -20.14 -1.20 -6.20
CA ARG A 58 -20.21 -1.68 -4.82
C ARG A 58 -18.83 -1.79 -4.21
N TYR A 59 -18.75 -1.62 -2.89
CA TYR A 59 -17.51 -1.89 -2.17
C TYR A 59 -17.32 -3.39 -1.86
N PHE A 60 -16.18 -3.73 -1.25
CA PHE A 60 -15.88 -5.10 -0.84
C PHE A 60 -16.91 -5.62 0.17
N ASN A 61 -17.35 -6.87 -0.02
CA ASN A 61 -17.99 -7.59 1.08
C ASN A 61 -16.94 -8.02 2.12
N ARG A 62 -17.38 -8.58 3.26
CA ARG A 62 -16.49 -8.95 4.37
C ARG A 62 -15.40 -9.94 3.94
N ALA A 63 -15.75 -10.97 3.16
CA ALA A 63 -14.80 -11.99 2.71
C ALA A 63 -13.79 -11.43 1.69
N GLU A 64 -14.25 -10.59 0.75
CA GLU A 64 -13.40 -9.89 -0.21
C GLU A 64 -12.42 -8.95 0.49
N LYS A 65 -12.90 -8.17 1.47
CA LYS A 65 -12.07 -7.23 2.23
C LYS A 65 -10.93 -7.96 2.94
N ILE A 66 -11.21 -9.11 3.56
CA ILE A 66 -10.19 -9.94 4.23
C ILE A 66 -9.15 -10.40 3.22
N LYS A 67 -9.57 -10.93 2.05
CA LYS A 67 -8.65 -11.37 0.99
C LYS A 67 -7.78 -10.22 0.47
N VAL A 68 -8.35 -9.04 0.27
CA VAL A 68 -7.61 -7.85 -0.18
C VAL A 68 -6.59 -7.41 0.85
N VAL A 69 -6.99 -7.29 2.12
CA VAL A 69 -6.08 -6.87 3.21
C VAL A 69 -4.92 -7.84 3.34
N TRP A 70 -5.19 -9.15 3.45
CA TRP A 70 -4.11 -10.14 3.56
C TRP A 70 -3.23 -10.21 2.32
N GLY A 71 -3.81 -10.07 1.12
CA GLY A 71 -3.04 -10.01 -0.12
C GLY A 71 -2.11 -8.79 -0.17
N MET A 72 -2.61 -7.60 0.20
CA MET A 72 -1.80 -6.38 0.26
C MET A 72 -0.70 -6.47 1.31
N ILE A 73 -0.99 -7.04 2.49
CA ILE A 73 0.02 -7.28 3.54
C ILE A 73 1.12 -8.21 3.02
N GLY A 74 0.74 -9.33 2.40
CA GLY A 74 1.69 -10.29 1.84
C GLY A 74 2.58 -9.65 0.78
N ILE A 75 2.00 -8.88 -0.15
CA ILE A 75 2.75 -8.15 -1.17
C ILE A 75 3.68 -7.11 -0.53
N ASN A 76 3.21 -6.33 0.45
CA ASN A 76 4.03 -5.34 1.14
C ASN A 76 5.24 -5.98 1.81
N LEU A 77 5.04 -7.07 2.56
CA LEU A 77 6.12 -7.77 3.24
C LEU A 77 7.12 -8.39 2.26
N ALA A 78 6.62 -9.01 1.18
CA ALA A 78 7.48 -9.59 0.15
C ALA A 78 8.35 -8.53 -0.52
N LEU A 79 7.76 -7.39 -0.92
CA LEU A 79 8.52 -6.28 -1.50
C LEU A 79 9.51 -5.66 -0.53
N GLN A 80 9.14 -5.55 0.75
CA GLN A 80 10.03 -4.99 1.76
C GLN A 80 11.23 -5.91 2.03
N LEU A 81 11.01 -7.23 2.04
CA LEU A 81 12.09 -8.20 2.12
C LEU A 81 12.98 -8.16 0.88
N LEU A 82 12.38 -8.14 -0.33
CA LEU A 82 13.14 -8.16 -1.58
C LEU A 82 13.96 -6.88 -1.76
N VAL A 83 13.33 -5.71 -1.62
CA VAL A 83 13.99 -4.42 -1.87
C VAL A 83 14.85 -4.01 -0.67
N GLY A 84 14.28 -4.04 0.53
CA GLY A 84 15.00 -3.64 1.75
C GLY A 84 16.08 -4.64 2.14
N GLY A 85 15.78 -5.93 2.12
CA GLY A 85 16.76 -6.98 2.36
C GLY A 85 17.82 -7.04 1.27
N GLY A 86 17.43 -6.88 -0.01
CA GLY A 86 18.38 -6.81 -1.13
C GLY A 86 19.36 -5.63 -1.01
N ALA A 87 18.87 -4.45 -0.63
CA ALA A 87 19.73 -3.29 -0.40
C ALA A 87 20.72 -3.50 0.76
N LEU A 88 20.25 -4.06 1.89
CA LEU A 88 21.12 -4.38 3.02
C LEU A 88 22.17 -5.46 2.68
N ALA A 89 21.79 -6.45 1.87
CA ALA A 89 22.71 -7.47 1.37
C ALA A 89 23.79 -6.86 0.47
N ALA A 90 23.41 -5.97 -0.45
CA ALA A 90 24.34 -5.28 -1.35
C ALA A 90 25.36 -4.40 -0.59
N GLU A 91 24.97 -3.86 0.57
CA GLU A 91 25.88 -3.10 1.45
C GLU A 91 26.74 -3.99 2.37
N GLY A 92 26.56 -5.32 2.35
CA GLY A 92 27.23 -6.24 3.28
C GLY A 92 26.77 -6.11 4.73
N ARG A 93 25.60 -5.52 4.97
CA ARG A 93 25.05 -5.18 6.30
C ARG A 93 23.90 -6.08 6.72
N LEU A 94 23.73 -7.22 6.07
CA LEU A 94 22.62 -8.13 6.32
C LEU A 94 22.83 -8.90 7.63
N SER A 95 22.20 -8.43 8.71
CA SER A 95 21.99 -9.23 9.91
C SER A 95 20.59 -9.84 9.87
N SER A 96 20.51 -11.18 9.89
CA SER A 96 19.23 -11.91 9.86
C SER A 96 18.34 -11.53 11.04
N GLY A 97 18.91 -11.37 12.23
CA GLY A 97 18.17 -10.96 13.42
C GLY A 97 17.60 -9.54 13.31
N ALA A 98 18.43 -8.57 12.90
CA ALA A 98 17.99 -7.20 12.73
C ALA A 98 16.94 -7.06 11.61
N LEU A 99 17.11 -7.80 10.51
CA LEU A 99 16.17 -7.83 9.40
C LEU A 99 14.81 -8.37 9.82
N VAL A 100 14.77 -9.48 10.58
CA VAL A 100 13.51 -10.06 11.08
C VAL A 100 12.80 -9.09 12.02
N VAL A 101 13.52 -8.45 12.96
CA VAL A 101 12.93 -7.46 13.87
C VAL A 101 12.38 -6.26 13.08
N ALA A 102 13.13 -5.74 12.11
CA ALA A 102 12.70 -4.63 11.27
C ALA A 102 11.45 -4.99 10.44
N LEU A 103 11.45 -6.17 9.80
CA LEU A 103 10.31 -6.66 9.02
C LEU A 103 9.07 -6.91 9.88
N ALA A 104 9.24 -7.46 11.09
CA ALA A 104 8.13 -7.68 12.01
C ALA A 104 7.55 -6.35 12.47
N PHE A 105 8.40 -5.41 12.91
CA PHE A 105 7.96 -4.11 13.40
C PHE A 105 7.25 -3.29 12.32
N VAL A 106 7.90 -3.12 11.16
CA VAL A 106 7.31 -2.36 10.05
C VAL A 106 6.11 -3.11 9.48
N GLY A 107 6.17 -4.44 9.44
CA GLY A 107 5.07 -5.31 9.01
C GLY A 107 3.81 -5.10 9.83
N VAL A 108 3.91 -5.01 11.17
CA VAL A 108 2.77 -4.73 12.04
C VAL A 108 2.18 -3.35 11.74
N ILE A 109 3.03 -2.31 11.68
CA ILE A 109 2.58 -0.93 11.42
C ILE A 109 1.89 -0.83 10.05
N HIS A 110 2.52 -1.37 9.01
CA HIS A 110 1.97 -1.36 7.66
C HIS A 110 0.68 -2.18 7.57
N SER A 111 0.57 -3.29 8.29
CA SER A 111 -0.66 -4.09 8.32
C SER A 111 -1.83 -3.33 8.92
N VAL A 112 -1.60 -2.60 10.01
CA VAL A 112 -2.61 -1.72 10.62
C VAL A 112 -3.01 -0.62 9.64
N ALA A 113 -2.04 0.02 8.99
CA ALA A 113 -2.30 1.05 7.98
C ALA A 113 -3.12 0.49 6.80
N ILE A 114 -2.71 -0.64 6.20
CA ILE A 114 -3.43 -1.29 5.10
C ILE A 114 -4.88 -1.58 5.51
N TYR A 115 -5.09 -2.22 6.66
CA TYR A 115 -6.43 -2.52 7.14
C TYR A 115 -7.30 -1.26 7.30
N TYR A 116 -6.73 -0.22 7.93
CA TYR A 116 -7.41 1.05 8.14
C TYR A 116 -7.76 1.73 6.83
N PHE A 117 -6.81 1.88 5.89
CA PHE A 117 -7.01 2.60 4.63
C PHE A 117 -7.91 1.84 3.65
N VAL A 118 -7.88 0.50 3.64
CA VAL A 118 -8.92 -0.27 2.94
C VAL A 118 -10.29 0.04 3.54
N GLY A 119 -10.44 0.07 4.87
CA GLY A 119 -11.70 0.49 5.50
C GLY A 119 -12.12 1.92 5.13
N LEU A 120 -11.17 2.85 5.13
CA LEU A 120 -11.41 4.26 4.82
C LEU A 120 -11.85 4.47 3.37
N ALA A 121 -11.29 3.74 2.41
CA ALA A 121 -11.66 3.83 1.00
C ALA A 121 -13.15 3.60 0.76
N GLY A 122 -13.77 2.65 1.48
CA GLY A 122 -15.22 2.43 1.42
C GLY A 122 -16.03 3.64 1.89
N LYS A 123 -15.65 4.23 3.05
CA LYS A 123 -16.30 5.43 3.59
C LYS A 123 -16.15 6.64 2.65
N LEU A 124 -14.99 6.79 2.01
CA LEU A 124 -14.73 7.87 1.06
C LEU A 124 -15.60 7.75 -0.19
N LEU A 125 -15.78 6.52 -0.70
CA LEU A 125 -16.68 6.26 -1.83
C LEU A 125 -18.14 6.58 -1.49
N GLU A 126 -18.63 6.16 -0.33
CA GLU A 126 -19.99 6.50 0.12
C GLU A 126 -20.20 8.02 0.21
N LYS A 127 -19.21 8.73 0.75
CA LYS A 127 -19.25 10.20 0.85
C LYS A 127 -19.23 10.86 -0.53
N GLN A 128 -18.45 10.33 -1.48
CA GLN A 128 -18.43 10.83 -2.86
C GLN A 128 -19.77 10.59 -3.55
N ALA A 129 -20.37 9.40 -3.41
CA ALA A 129 -21.67 9.10 -4.00
C ALA A 129 -22.78 10.04 -3.49
N LYS A 130 -22.81 10.31 -2.18
CA LYS A 130 -23.76 11.27 -1.58
C LYS A 130 -23.59 12.69 -2.11
N LYS A 131 -22.35 13.15 -2.29
CA LYS A 131 -22.07 14.48 -2.85
C LYS A 131 -22.56 14.62 -4.28
N VAL A 132 -22.37 13.59 -5.11
CA VAL A 132 -22.87 13.58 -6.49
C VAL A 132 -24.39 13.64 -6.53
N ALA A 133 -25.08 12.86 -5.68
CA ALA A 133 -26.54 12.85 -5.61
C ALA A 133 -27.15 14.15 -5.04
N ALA A 134 -26.39 14.94 -4.27
CA ALA A 134 -26.86 16.20 -3.70
C ALA A 134 -26.58 17.42 -4.59
N GLY A 135 -25.79 17.26 -5.65
CA GLY A 135 -25.37 18.34 -6.55
C GLY A 135 -25.87 18.21 -7.99
N GLY A 136 -26.70 17.19 -8.28
CA GLY A 136 -27.40 17.01 -9.55
C GLY A 136 -28.90 17.02 -9.33
#